data_AF-A0A0D9V6P5-F1
#
_entry.id   AF-A0A0D9V6P5-F1
#
_cell.length_a   1.000
_cell.length_b   1.000
_cell.length_c   1.000
_cell.angle_alpha   90.00
_cell.angle_beta   90.00
_cell.angle_gamma   90.00
#
_symmetry.space_group_name_H-M   'P 1'
#
loop_
_entity.id
_entity.type
_entity.pdbx_description
1 polymer ?
#
loop_
_entity_poly.entity_id
_entity_poly.type
_entity_poly.pdbx_seq_one_letter_code
_entity_poly.pdbx_strand_id
1 'polypeptide(L)'
;MEFHSCQRRKASLLLCFFMLFIGAHGSRKLYITYLGDRTHAHPDDVVASHHDTLSSVLGSKEESLSSIIYNYKHGFSGFAAMLTEEQAEQLAELPEVISVQRSRRYKTTTTRSWDFLGLDYQNPSELLRRSKYGEDIIIGIVDTGIWPESRSFSDQDYGPVPARWKGVCQVGEGWGSNNCSRKIIGARFYHAGVDEEDLRIDYLSPRDVNGHGTHTASTAAGSVVEAVSFHGLAAGTARGGAPRARIAVYKSVWGRARAGAGNSATVLAAIDDAIHDGVDVLSLSLGTLENSFGALHAVQKGITVLYAAANFGPAPQLVRNTAPWVITVAASKIDRSFPTVITLGDKRQIVGQSMYYEGNNSSGSSFRLLVDGGLYDREP
;
A
#
# COMPACT_ATOMS: atom_id res chain seq x y z
N MET A 1 63.81 -13.82 72.34
CA MET A 1 62.95 -12.64 72.09
C MET A 1 63.00 -12.31 70.61
N GLU A 2 61.91 -11.73 70.12
CA GLU A 2 61.55 -11.33 68.76
C GLU A 2 62.60 -10.39 68.06
N PHE A 3 62.57 -10.05 66.76
CA PHE A 3 61.47 -9.93 65.78
C PHE A 3 62.00 -9.98 64.32
N HIS A 4 61.16 -10.40 63.35
CA HIS A 4 61.09 -9.94 61.93
C HIS A 4 62.32 -10.06 60.97
N SER A 5 62.21 -10.14 59.63
CA SER A 5 61.07 -10.19 58.68
C SER A 5 61.47 -10.83 57.31
N CYS A 6 60.49 -11.51 56.67
CA CYS A 6 60.30 -11.70 55.22
C CYS A 6 61.47 -12.11 54.28
N GLN A 7 61.40 -13.35 53.74
CA GLN A 7 61.22 -13.54 52.28
C GLN A 7 60.78 -14.97 51.87
N ARG A 8 59.94 -15.01 50.81
CA ARG A 8 59.73 -16.13 49.85
C ARG A 8 59.31 -17.51 50.40
N ARG A 9 58.00 -17.76 50.42
CA ARG A 9 57.44 -19.11 50.19
C ARG A 9 57.02 -19.24 48.72
N LYS A 10 57.49 -20.27 48.03
CA LYS A 10 56.87 -20.75 46.77
C LYS A 10 55.69 -21.65 47.16
N ALA A 11 54.50 -21.35 46.66
CA ALA A 11 53.33 -22.21 46.76
C ALA A 11 52.71 -22.34 45.36
N SER A 12 52.45 -23.56 44.92
CA SER A 12 51.86 -23.83 43.60
C SER A 12 50.44 -23.26 43.52
N LEU A 13 50.18 -22.37 42.56
CA LEU A 13 48.83 -22.18 42.06
C LEU A 13 48.57 -23.23 40.96
N LEU A 14 47.72 -24.19 41.28
CA LEU A 14 47.08 -25.04 40.29
C LEU A 14 46.10 -24.16 39.51
N LEU A 15 46.35 -23.89 38.23
CA LEU A 15 45.39 -23.16 37.39
C LEU A 15 44.19 -24.08 37.12
N CYS A 16 43.07 -23.85 37.81
CA CYS A 16 41.78 -24.36 37.38
C CYS A 16 41.41 -23.69 36.05
N PHE A 17 41.74 -24.33 34.94
CA PHE A 17 41.26 -23.97 33.61
C PHE A 17 39.79 -24.38 33.47
N PHE A 18 38.91 -23.68 34.20
CA PHE A 18 37.47 -23.77 33.99
C PHE A 18 37.16 -23.04 32.67
N MET A 19 37.34 -23.76 31.55
CA MET A 19 36.79 -23.37 30.25
C MET A 19 35.27 -23.35 30.40
N LEU A 20 34.75 -22.17 30.74
CA LEU A 20 33.37 -21.80 30.55
C LEU A 20 33.06 -21.95 29.06
N PHE A 21 32.58 -23.13 28.67
CA PHE A 21 31.80 -23.32 27.45
C PHE A 21 30.48 -22.56 27.61
N ILE A 22 30.55 -21.23 27.54
CA ILE A 22 29.42 -20.39 27.17
C ILE A 22 29.14 -20.73 25.71
N GLY A 23 28.30 -21.74 25.50
CA GLY A 23 27.86 -22.14 24.18
C GLY A 23 27.24 -20.92 23.51
N ALA A 24 27.89 -20.43 22.46
CA ALA A 24 27.43 -19.27 21.72
C ALA A 24 26.07 -19.60 21.06
N HIS A 25 24.99 -19.29 21.77
CA HIS A 25 23.65 -19.40 21.21
C HIS A 25 23.52 -18.36 20.09
N GLY A 26 23.64 -18.83 18.85
CA GLY A 26 23.45 -18.03 17.66
C GLY A 26 22.12 -17.29 17.72
N SER A 27 22.11 -16.03 17.25
CA SER A 27 20.89 -15.22 17.26
C SER A 27 19.81 -15.90 16.41
N ARG A 28 18.78 -16.44 17.07
CA ARG A 28 17.66 -17.10 16.37
C ARG A 28 16.94 -16.08 15.48
N LYS A 29 16.74 -16.45 14.22
CA LYS A 29 16.01 -15.67 13.20
C LYS A 29 14.80 -16.50 12.77
N LEU A 30 13.76 -15.85 12.24
CA LEU A 30 12.63 -16.56 11.67
C LEU A 30 13.03 -17.13 10.30
N TYR A 31 12.94 -18.44 10.15
CA TYR A 31 13.10 -19.17 8.88
C TYR A 31 11.77 -19.80 8.45
N ILE A 32 11.63 -20.06 7.16
CA ILE A 32 10.49 -20.70 6.50
C ILE A 32 11.00 -21.98 5.85
N THR A 33 10.42 -23.11 6.25
CA THR A 33 10.73 -24.46 5.75
C THR A 33 9.58 -24.93 4.89
N TYR A 34 9.87 -25.31 3.65
CA TYR A 34 8.90 -25.82 2.68
C TYR A 34 9.14 -27.32 2.45
N LEU A 35 8.07 -28.11 2.59
CA LEU A 35 8.08 -29.58 2.53
C LEU A 35 7.33 -30.12 1.29
N GLY A 36 6.86 -29.24 0.40
CA GLY A 36 6.14 -29.64 -0.81
C GLY A 36 4.64 -29.84 -0.62
N ASP A 37 4.07 -30.78 -1.37
CA ASP A 37 2.68 -31.18 -1.24
C ASP A 37 2.42 -31.88 0.11
N ARG A 38 1.15 -31.89 0.53
CA ARG A 38 0.76 -32.57 1.77
C ARG A 38 0.74 -34.08 1.58
N THR A 39 1.58 -34.77 2.36
CA THR A 39 1.59 -36.23 2.52
C THR A 39 0.42 -36.77 3.36
N HIS A 40 -0.28 -35.92 4.12
CA HIS A 40 -1.37 -36.32 5.01
C HIS A 40 -2.69 -35.59 4.73
N ALA A 41 -3.80 -36.33 4.74
CA ALA A 41 -5.13 -35.83 4.43
C ALA A 41 -5.74 -34.95 5.55
N HIS A 42 -5.40 -35.22 6.82
CA HIS A 42 -5.83 -34.38 7.95
C HIS A 42 -4.78 -33.28 8.26
N PRO A 43 -5.18 -32.01 8.47
CA PRO A 43 -4.22 -30.93 8.74
C PRO A 43 -3.40 -31.12 10.02
N ASP A 44 -3.92 -31.83 11.01
CA ASP A 44 -3.22 -31.99 12.30
C ASP A 44 -2.14 -33.08 12.24
N ASP A 45 -2.28 -34.07 11.36
CA ASP A 45 -1.21 -35.04 11.05
C ASP A 45 -0.05 -34.35 10.31
N VAL A 46 -0.37 -33.39 9.44
CA VAL A 46 0.64 -32.52 8.78
C VAL A 46 1.41 -31.72 9.83
N VAL A 47 0.73 -31.16 10.84
CA VAL A 47 1.39 -30.45 11.96
C VAL A 47 2.24 -31.38 12.81
N ALA A 48 1.76 -32.59 13.11
CA ALA A 48 2.57 -33.60 13.79
C ALA A 48 3.86 -33.87 13.02
N SER A 49 3.78 -34.10 11.70
CA SER A 49 4.96 -34.30 10.85
C SER A 49 5.91 -33.10 10.83
N HIS A 50 5.41 -31.85 10.82
CA HIS A 50 6.27 -30.66 10.94
C HIS A 50 7.03 -30.63 12.27
N HIS A 51 6.35 -30.96 13.37
CA HIS A 51 6.96 -30.99 14.68
C HIS A 51 7.99 -32.12 14.80
N ASP A 52 7.73 -33.29 14.21
CA ASP A 52 8.66 -34.41 14.20
C ASP A 52 9.89 -34.13 13.33
N THR A 53 9.71 -33.57 12.12
CA THR A 53 10.81 -33.08 11.26
C THR A 53 11.68 -32.06 12.00
N LEU A 54 11.09 -31.04 12.65
CA LEU A 54 11.91 -30.07 13.40
C LEU A 54 12.53 -30.67 14.68
N SER A 55 11.86 -31.61 15.35
CA SER A 55 12.41 -32.30 16.54
C SER A 55 13.66 -33.12 16.19
N SER A 56 13.79 -33.60 14.94
CA SER A 56 14.98 -34.31 14.49
C SER A 56 16.25 -33.44 14.50
N VAL A 57 16.10 -32.13 14.28
CA VAL A 57 17.18 -31.13 14.28
C VAL A 57 17.40 -30.54 15.67
N LEU A 58 16.32 -30.23 16.40
CA LEU A 58 16.42 -29.62 17.74
C LEU A 58 16.67 -30.63 18.86
N GLY A 59 16.47 -31.92 18.63
CA GLY A 59 16.61 -32.98 19.65
C GLY A 59 15.54 -32.97 20.75
N SER A 60 14.56 -32.07 20.70
CA SER A 60 13.49 -31.93 21.69
C SER A 60 12.14 -31.57 21.05
N LYS A 61 11.08 -32.23 21.52
CA LYS A 61 9.70 -31.97 21.08
C LYS A 61 9.13 -30.71 21.72
N GLU A 62 9.45 -30.41 22.99
CA GLU A 62 9.18 -29.11 23.61
C GLU A 62 9.87 -27.95 22.87
N GLU A 63 11.11 -28.15 22.41
CA GLU A 63 11.82 -27.10 21.67
C GLU A 63 11.24 -26.88 20.27
N SER A 64 10.81 -27.96 19.60
CA SER A 64 10.04 -27.88 18.35
C SER A 64 8.72 -27.13 18.52
N LEU A 65 7.96 -27.43 19.59
CA LEU A 65 6.70 -26.77 19.93
C LEU A 65 6.86 -25.27 20.25
N SER A 66 7.97 -24.87 20.87
CA SER A 66 8.25 -23.47 21.23
C SER A 66 8.95 -22.69 20.11
N SER A 67 9.62 -23.37 19.17
CA SER A 67 10.31 -22.73 18.05
C SER A 67 9.42 -22.48 16.83
N ILE A 68 8.43 -23.33 16.55
CA ILE A 68 7.49 -23.12 15.44
C ILE A 68 6.50 -22.00 15.75
N ILE A 69 6.51 -20.98 14.89
CA ILE A 69 5.62 -19.82 14.95
C ILE A 69 4.39 -20.02 14.05
N TYR A 70 4.57 -20.64 12.88
CA TYR A 70 3.49 -20.90 11.93
C TYR A 70 3.58 -22.29 11.32
N ASN A 71 2.43 -22.92 11.08
CA ASN A 71 2.30 -24.19 10.38
C ASN A 71 1.49 -24.00 9.09
N TYR A 72 2.09 -24.26 7.93
CA TYR A 72 1.44 -24.23 6.62
C TYR A 72 0.94 -25.64 6.29
N LYS A 73 -0.34 -25.88 6.54
CA LYS A 73 -0.91 -27.25 6.63
C LYS A 73 -2.16 -27.51 5.77
N HIS A 74 -2.46 -26.61 4.83
CA HIS A 74 -3.73 -26.62 4.09
C HIS A 74 -3.54 -26.86 2.59
N GLY A 75 -2.91 -25.94 1.86
CA GLY A 75 -2.63 -26.09 0.42
C GLY A 75 -1.27 -26.72 0.09
N PHE A 76 -0.34 -26.73 1.05
CA PHE A 76 0.99 -27.32 0.97
C PHE A 76 1.47 -27.67 2.40
N SER A 77 2.63 -28.29 2.51
CA SER A 77 3.31 -28.68 3.76
C SER A 77 4.52 -27.78 4.02
N GLY A 78 4.75 -27.42 5.29
CA GLY A 78 5.84 -26.54 5.70
C GLY A 78 5.54 -25.76 6.98
N PHE A 79 6.54 -25.10 7.56
CA PHE A 79 6.40 -24.33 8.78
C PHE A 79 7.34 -23.12 8.79
N ALA A 80 7.14 -22.19 9.72
CA ALA A 80 8.10 -21.15 10.02
C ALA A 80 8.50 -21.20 11.48
N ALA A 81 9.81 -21.19 11.75
CA ALA A 81 10.38 -21.39 13.08
C ALA A 81 11.51 -20.41 13.40
N MET A 82 11.71 -20.13 14.68
CA MET A 82 12.85 -19.37 15.20
C MET A 82 14.06 -20.29 15.37
N LEU A 83 15.00 -20.24 14.42
CA LEU A 83 16.16 -21.13 14.32
C LEU A 83 17.47 -20.34 14.32
N THR A 84 18.56 -20.96 14.78
CA THR A 84 19.92 -20.48 14.45
C THR A 84 20.24 -20.73 12.96
N GLU A 85 21.40 -20.27 12.50
CA GLU A 85 21.81 -20.46 11.10
C GLU A 85 22.17 -21.93 10.87
N GLU A 86 22.89 -22.54 11.80
CA GLU A 86 23.29 -23.95 11.80
C GLU A 86 22.06 -24.88 11.84
N GLN A 87 21.05 -24.53 12.66
CA GLN A 87 19.78 -25.26 12.72
C GLN A 87 19.00 -25.17 11.39
N ALA A 88 19.06 -24.03 10.69
CA ALA A 88 18.43 -23.86 9.40
C ALA A 88 19.15 -24.62 8.28
N GLU A 89 20.49 -24.72 8.34
CA GLU A 89 21.31 -25.53 7.44
C GLU A 89 21.05 -27.03 7.65
N GLN A 90 21.12 -27.53 8.89
CA GLN A 90 20.80 -28.92 9.23
C GLN A 90 19.39 -29.33 8.78
N LEU A 91 18.43 -28.41 8.89
CA LEU A 91 17.06 -28.64 8.44
C LEU A 91 16.95 -28.67 6.91
N ALA A 92 17.83 -27.99 6.16
CA ALA A 92 17.83 -28.00 4.70
C ALA A 92 18.43 -29.28 4.09
N GLU A 93 19.23 -30.03 4.85
CA GLU A 93 19.81 -31.32 4.45
C GLU A 93 18.85 -32.51 4.64
N LEU A 94 17.66 -32.30 5.24
CA LEU A 94 16.67 -33.36 5.41
C LEU A 94 15.99 -33.69 4.06
N PRO A 95 15.85 -34.97 3.69
CA PRO A 95 15.34 -35.38 2.39
C PRO A 95 13.86 -35.01 2.14
N GLU A 96 13.07 -34.76 3.20
CA GLU A 96 11.71 -34.24 3.08
C GLU A 96 11.62 -32.70 2.91
N VAL A 97 12.73 -31.97 3.09
CA VAL A 97 12.77 -30.51 3.02
C VAL A 97 13.18 -30.04 1.63
N ILE A 98 12.27 -29.35 0.94
CA ILE A 98 12.49 -28.81 -0.41
C ILE A 98 13.29 -27.49 -0.35
N SER A 99 13.02 -26.64 0.65
CA SER A 99 13.87 -25.47 0.90
C SER A 99 13.68 -24.91 2.31
N VAL A 100 14.76 -24.37 2.89
CA VAL A 100 14.72 -23.50 4.06
C VAL A 100 15.18 -22.10 3.65
N GLN A 101 14.39 -21.08 3.98
CA GLN A 101 14.68 -19.68 3.61
C GLN A 101 14.45 -18.74 4.79
N ARG A 102 15.38 -17.82 5.03
CA ARG A 102 15.20 -16.80 6.07
C ARG A 102 14.02 -15.89 5.73
N SER A 103 13.09 -15.75 6.67
CA SER A 103 11.92 -14.88 6.53
C SER A 103 12.35 -13.42 6.34
N ARG A 104 11.75 -12.76 5.35
CA ARG A 104 12.08 -11.39 4.93
C ARG A 104 10.99 -10.43 5.38
N ARG A 105 11.39 -9.23 5.80
CA ARG A 105 10.46 -8.11 6.05
C ARG A 105 10.05 -7.51 4.70
N TYR A 106 8.75 -7.33 4.45
CA TYR A 106 8.22 -6.74 3.22
C TYR A 106 7.70 -5.31 3.44
N LYS A 107 7.71 -4.50 2.36
CA LYS A 107 7.15 -3.13 2.28
C LYS A 107 5.98 -3.09 1.25
N THR A 108 5.37 -1.94 0.93
CA THR A 108 3.88 -1.79 1.02
C THR A 108 3.14 -1.05 -0.13
N THR A 109 1.88 -0.55 -0.05
CA THR A 109 1.01 -0.28 -1.25
C THR A 109 1.55 0.63 -2.39
N THR A 110 1.43 1.96 -2.38
CA THR A 110 2.00 2.86 -3.41
C THR A 110 3.54 2.89 -3.34
N THR A 111 4.01 2.54 -2.15
CA THR A 111 5.27 1.98 -1.70
C THR A 111 5.77 0.69 -2.38
N ARG A 112 5.00 0.07 -3.30
CA ARG A 112 5.32 -1.22 -3.96
C ARG A 112 4.70 -1.33 -5.33
N SER A 113 3.51 -0.78 -5.58
CA SER A 113 2.86 -0.88 -6.89
C SER A 113 3.78 -0.43 -8.02
N TRP A 114 4.56 0.64 -7.79
CA TRP A 114 5.56 1.12 -8.73
C TRP A 114 6.83 0.27 -8.79
N ASP A 115 7.35 -0.18 -7.64
CA ASP A 115 8.53 -1.08 -7.59
C ASP A 115 8.23 -2.46 -8.22
N PHE A 116 7.00 -2.95 -8.06
CA PHE A 116 6.45 -4.16 -8.68
C PHE A 116 6.38 -4.04 -10.20
N LEU A 117 6.15 -2.82 -10.71
CA LEU A 117 6.26 -2.48 -12.14
C LEU A 117 7.71 -2.18 -12.58
N GLY A 118 8.71 -2.40 -11.74
CA GLY A 118 10.13 -2.12 -12.04
C GLY A 118 10.48 -0.64 -12.08
N LEU A 119 9.61 0.23 -11.55
CA LEU A 119 9.80 1.68 -11.48
C LEU A 119 10.24 2.09 -10.07
N ASP A 120 11.36 1.52 -9.60
CA ASP A 120 12.04 1.97 -8.37
C ASP A 120 12.37 3.47 -8.49
N TYR A 121 12.08 4.24 -7.43
CA TYR A 121 12.37 5.67 -7.35
C TYR A 121 13.79 5.94 -6.79
N GLN A 122 14.29 5.07 -5.91
CA GLN A 122 15.62 5.18 -5.31
C GLN A 122 16.71 4.81 -6.31
N ASN A 123 16.46 3.80 -7.15
CA ASN A 123 17.27 3.48 -8.34
C ASN A 123 16.46 3.78 -9.60
N PRO A 124 16.35 5.07 -10.01
CA PRO A 124 15.39 5.49 -11.02
C PRO A 124 15.64 4.82 -12.36
N SER A 125 14.63 4.09 -12.84
CA SER A 125 14.64 3.41 -14.14
C SER A 125 14.90 4.39 -15.29
N GLU A 126 15.34 3.86 -16.45
CA GLU A 126 15.60 4.69 -17.63
C GLU A 126 14.37 5.53 -18.01
N LEU A 127 13.17 4.96 -17.89
CA LEU A 127 11.91 5.66 -18.14
C LEU A 127 11.71 6.88 -17.21
N LEU A 128 11.91 6.71 -15.90
CA LEU A 128 11.77 7.80 -14.94
C LEU A 128 12.82 8.90 -15.17
N ARG A 129 14.07 8.51 -15.47
CA ARG A 129 15.15 9.45 -15.80
C ARG A 129 14.87 10.24 -17.08
N ARG A 130 14.49 9.56 -18.17
CA ARG A 130 14.24 10.19 -19.49
C ARG A 130 12.99 11.07 -19.49
N SER A 131 11.95 10.68 -18.77
CA SER A 131 10.74 11.50 -18.58
C SER A 131 10.89 12.58 -17.51
N LYS A 132 12.05 12.68 -16.84
CA LYS A 132 12.28 13.53 -15.67
C LYS A 132 11.18 13.42 -14.60
N TYR A 133 10.70 12.20 -14.34
CA TYR A 133 9.58 11.90 -13.44
C TYR A 133 8.24 12.56 -13.84
N GLY A 134 8.09 12.94 -15.12
CA GLY A 134 6.93 13.65 -15.67
C GLY A 134 6.96 15.16 -15.49
N GLU A 135 8.14 15.78 -15.31
CA GLU A 135 8.27 17.25 -15.21
C GLU A 135 7.51 17.97 -16.34
N ASP A 136 6.69 18.96 -15.96
CA ASP A 136 5.88 19.82 -16.84
C ASP A 136 4.86 19.13 -17.75
N ILE A 137 4.64 17.82 -17.56
CA ILE A 137 3.42 17.13 -17.99
C ILE A 137 2.27 17.52 -17.06
N ILE A 138 1.08 17.73 -17.62
CA ILE A 138 -0.13 18.14 -16.93
C ILE A 138 -1.16 17.01 -17.06
N ILE A 139 -1.50 16.38 -15.93
CA ILE A 139 -2.53 15.33 -15.87
C ILE A 139 -3.84 15.94 -15.38
N GLY A 140 -4.85 15.91 -16.24
CA GLY A 140 -6.24 16.22 -15.90
C GLY A 140 -6.90 15.04 -15.19
N ILE A 141 -7.44 15.27 -14.01
CA ILE A 141 -8.15 14.30 -13.18
C ILE A 141 -9.65 14.66 -13.19
N VAL A 142 -10.49 13.81 -13.80
CA VAL A 142 -11.95 13.98 -13.80
C VAL A 142 -12.56 12.98 -12.82
N ASP A 143 -12.93 13.47 -11.64
CA ASP A 143 -13.21 12.62 -10.46
C ASP A 143 -14.03 13.40 -9.39
N THR A 144 -13.96 13.01 -8.11
CA THR A 144 -14.65 13.66 -6.97
C THR A 144 -13.96 14.94 -6.45
N GLY A 145 -12.91 15.42 -7.13
CA GLY A 145 -12.14 16.61 -6.75
C GLY A 145 -10.75 16.26 -6.22
N ILE A 146 -10.19 17.11 -5.35
CA ILE A 146 -8.94 16.83 -4.63
C ILE A 146 -8.94 17.38 -3.19
N TRP A 147 -8.16 16.78 -2.29
CA TRP A 147 -7.83 17.35 -0.98
C TRP A 147 -6.44 18.01 -1.01
N PRO A 148 -6.34 19.34 -1.23
CA PRO A 148 -5.09 19.99 -1.61
C PRO A 148 -4.06 20.05 -0.48
N GLU A 149 -4.47 19.96 0.79
CA GLU A 149 -3.57 19.96 1.95
C GLU A 149 -2.82 18.62 2.14
N SER A 150 -3.09 17.60 1.31
CA SER A 150 -2.37 16.33 1.37
C SER A 150 -0.89 16.51 1.01
N ARG A 151 0.02 15.89 1.80
CA ARG A 151 1.47 15.90 1.50
C ARG A 151 1.80 15.39 0.10
N SER A 152 0.95 14.54 -0.49
CA SER A 152 1.06 14.05 -1.87
C SER A 152 0.96 15.14 -2.93
N PHE A 153 0.49 16.34 -2.57
CA PHE A 153 0.35 17.48 -3.47
C PHE A 153 1.21 18.68 -3.08
N SER A 154 2.25 18.45 -2.26
CA SER A 154 3.30 19.44 -2.02
C SER A 154 3.95 19.86 -3.34
N ASP A 155 4.15 21.18 -3.48
CA ASP A 155 4.78 21.84 -4.62
C ASP A 155 6.24 22.25 -4.38
N GLN A 156 6.83 21.71 -3.31
CA GLN A 156 8.26 21.84 -3.01
C GLN A 156 9.11 21.40 -4.21
N ASP A 157 10.11 22.20 -4.56
CA ASP A 157 11.04 21.99 -5.69
C ASP A 157 10.39 22.01 -7.09
N TYR A 158 9.19 22.59 -7.22
CA TYR A 158 8.57 22.90 -8.52
C TYR A 158 8.98 24.29 -9.01
N GLY A 159 9.38 24.35 -10.28
CA GLY A 159 9.48 25.61 -11.03
C GLY A 159 8.09 26.23 -11.31
N PRO A 160 8.06 27.41 -11.97
CA PRO A 160 6.81 28.10 -12.31
C PRO A 160 5.86 27.20 -13.11
N VAL A 161 4.56 27.49 -13.05
CA VAL A 161 3.55 26.78 -13.85
C VAL A 161 3.88 26.94 -15.35
N PRO A 162 3.79 25.89 -16.18
CA PRO A 162 4.12 25.99 -17.61
C PRO A 162 3.29 27.07 -18.31
N ALA A 163 3.95 27.98 -19.04
CA ALA A 163 3.29 29.14 -19.67
C ALA A 163 2.21 28.80 -20.73
N ARG A 164 2.13 27.53 -21.14
CA ARG A 164 1.07 27.00 -22.03
C ARG A 164 -0.26 26.72 -21.31
N TRP A 165 -0.24 26.65 -19.97
CA TRP A 165 -1.40 26.36 -19.14
C TRP A 165 -2.39 27.51 -19.16
N LYS A 166 -3.67 27.21 -19.41
CA LYS A 166 -4.75 28.23 -19.46
C LYS A 166 -5.85 28.00 -18.42
N GLY A 167 -5.77 26.92 -17.66
CA GLY A 167 -6.77 26.60 -16.64
C GLY A 167 -6.74 27.53 -15.44
N VAL A 168 -7.86 27.56 -14.73
CA VAL A 168 -8.11 28.47 -13.61
C VAL A 168 -8.07 27.73 -12.27
N CYS A 169 -7.94 28.49 -11.18
CA CYS A 169 -8.27 28.00 -9.84
C CYS A 169 -9.65 28.53 -9.44
N GLN A 170 -10.70 27.76 -9.68
CA GLN A 170 -12.07 28.15 -9.34
C GLN A 170 -12.24 28.13 -7.81
N VAL A 171 -12.60 29.27 -7.24
CA VAL A 171 -12.92 29.39 -5.81
C VAL A 171 -14.30 28.82 -5.49
N GLY A 172 -14.49 28.38 -4.24
CA GLY A 172 -15.76 27.84 -3.77
C GLY A 172 -15.74 27.54 -2.28
N GLU A 173 -16.71 26.79 -1.81
CA GLU A 173 -16.81 26.39 -0.41
C GLU A 173 -15.56 25.62 0.07
N GLY A 174 -14.90 26.12 1.11
CA GLY A 174 -13.66 25.54 1.63
C GLY A 174 -12.48 25.56 0.64
N TRP A 175 -12.55 26.35 -0.45
CA TRP A 175 -11.51 26.41 -1.48
C TRP A 175 -11.20 27.88 -1.87
N GLY A 176 -10.07 28.38 -1.40
CA GLY A 176 -9.52 29.68 -1.79
C GLY A 176 -8.62 29.60 -3.03
N SER A 177 -8.24 30.75 -3.58
CA SER A 177 -7.32 30.83 -4.73
C SER A 177 -5.92 30.26 -4.41
N ASN A 178 -5.55 30.20 -3.14
CA ASN A 178 -4.32 29.62 -2.61
C ASN A 178 -4.36 28.08 -2.46
N ASN A 179 -5.49 27.42 -2.75
CA ASN A 179 -5.56 25.96 -2.77
C ASN A 179 -4.99 25.34 -4.06
N CYS A 180 -4.80 26.15 -5.12
CA CYS A 180 -3.91 25.80 -6.22
C CYS A 180 -2.47 26.22 -5.91
N SER A 181 -1.51 25.46 -6.42
CA SER A 181 -0.09 25.55 -6.15
C SER A 181 0.71 25.32 -7.43
N ARG A 182 2.05 25.24 -7.36
CA ARG A 182 2.86 24.79 -8.50
C ARG A 182 2.68 23.27 -8.76
N LYS A 183 1.98 22.53 -7.90
CA LYS A 183 1.63 21.11 -8.06
C LYS A 183 0.21 20.92 -8.59
N ILE A 184 -0.79 21.47 -7.91
CA ILE A 184 -2.19 21.51 -8.35
C ILE A 184 -2.36 22.85 -9.09
N ILE A 185 -2.17 22.86 -10.40
CA ILE A 185 -2.03 24.11 -11.17
C ILE A 185 -3.36 24.71 -11.63
N GLY A 186 -4.45 23.96 -11.50
CA GLY A 186 -5.81 24.46 -11.69
C GLY A 186 -6.83 23.46 -11.16
N ALA A 187 -8.03 23.98 -10.88
CA ALA A 187 -9.11 23.24 -10.26
C ALA A 187 -10.46 23.86 -10.66
N ARG A 188 -11.39 23.02 -11.13
CA ARG A 188 -12.74 23.38 -11.57
C ARG A 188 -13.75 22.38 -10.99
N PHE A 189 -15.03 22.76 -10.94
CA PHE A 189 -16.12 21.87 -10.50
C PHE A 189 -17.42 22.09 -11.29
N TYR A 190 -18.17 21.01 -11.52
CA TYR A 190 -19.36 20.97 -12.36
C TYR A 190 -20.49 20.22 -11.65
N HIS A 191 -21.55 20.93 -11.24
CA HIS A 191 -22.66 20.38 -10.43
C HIS A 191 -24.03 20.45 -11.13
N ALA A 192 -24.09 20.83 -12.41
CA ALA A 192 -25.34 20.96 -13.14
C ALA A 192 -26.02 19.58 -13.33
N GLY A 193 -27.28 19.46 -12.91
CA GLY A 193 -28.02 18.19 -12.98
C GLY A 193 -27.52 17.11 -12.02
N VAL A 194 -26.95 17.52 -10.87
CA VAL A 194 -26.66 16.65 -9.72
C VAL A 194 -27.74 16.90 -8.66
N ASP A 195 -28.20 15.84 -8.00
CA ASP A 195 -29.28 15.93 -7.01
C ASP A 195 -28.85 16.75 -5.78
N GLU A 196 -29.77 17.56 -5.24
CA GLU A 196 -29.50 18.45 -4.11
C GLU A 196 -29.03 17.70 -2.85
N GLU A 197 -29.44 16.43 -2.68
CA GLU A 197 -29.02 15.61 -1.55
C GLU A 197 -27.52 15.29 -1.56
N ASP A 198 -26.95 14.99 -2.74
CA ASP A 198 -25.51 14.77 -2.91
C ASP A 198 -24.71 16.07 -2.79
N LEU A 199 -25.24 17.18 -3.28
CA LEU A 199 -24.60 18.50 -3.15
C LEU A 199 -24.59 18.98 -1.69
N ARG A 200 -25.66 18.74 -0.92
CA ARG A 200 -25.79 19.18 0.48
C ARG A 200 -24.78 18.50 1.43
N ILE A 201 -24.26 17.32 1.07
CA ILE A 201 -23.26 16.61 1.88
C ILE A 201 -21.82 16.83 1.40
N ASP A 202 -21.62 17.66 0.38
CA ASP A 202 -20.35 17.90 -0.29
C ASP A 202 -20.01 19.41 -0.28
N TYR A 203 -18.81 19.77 -0.71
CA TYR A 203 -18.39 21.15 -0.90
C TYR A 203 -18.71 21.61 -2.32
N LEU A 204 -19.42 22.74 -2.47
CA LEU A 204 -19.56 23.45 -3.75
C LEU A 204 -18.24 24.14 -4.15
N SER A 205 -17.23 23.32 -4.43
CA SER A 205 -15.87 23.66 -4.83
C SER A 205 -15.14 22.44 -5.40
N PRO A 206 -13.90 22.57 -5.89
CA PRO A 206 -13.08 21.43 -6.30
C PRO A 206 -12.61 20.52 -5.14
N ARG A 207 -12.97 20.81 -3.88
CA ARG A 207 -12.58 20.03 -2.71
C ARG A 207 -13.24 18.65 -2.72
N ASP A 208 -12.45 17.62 -2.44
CA ASP A 208 -12.89 16.23 -2.36
C ASP A 208 -13.30 15.86 -0.93
N VAL A 209 -14.58 15.53 -0.74
CA VAL A 209 -15.11 14.95 0.52
C VAL A 209 -15.18 13.42 0.48
N ASN A 210 -15.09 12.83 -0.71
CA ASN A 210 -15.28 11.39 -0.96
C ASN A 210 -13.96 10.62 -0.77
N GLY A 211 -12.85 11.21 -1.19
CA GLY A 211 -11.50 10.66 -1.12
C GLY A 211 -11.06 9.94 -2.41
N HIS A 212 -11.98 9.61 -3.31
CA HIS A 212 -11.67 8.87 -4.54
C HIS A 212 -10.74 9.68 -5.47
N GLY A 213 -11.10 10.92 -5.80
CA GLY A 213 -10.27 11.83 -6.61
C GLY A 213 -8.91 12.13 -5.99
N THR A 214 -8.84 12.29 -4.67
CA THR A 214 -7.58 12.42 -3.93
C THR A 214 -6.70 11.17 -4.08
N HIS A 215 -7.30 9.98 -4.01
CA HIS A 215 -6.59 8.71 -4.15
C HIS A 215 -6.12 8.47 -5.60
N THR A 216 -6.94 8.75 -6.60
CA THR A 216 -6.58 8.58 -8.03
C THR A 216 -5.53 9.60 -8.45
N ALA A 217 -5.68 10.88 -8.08
CA ALA A 217 -4.69 11.94 -8.35
C ALA A 217 -3.33 11.65 -7.71
N SER A 218 -3.31 11.20 -6.44
CA SER A 218 -2.04 10.84 -5.77
C SER A 218 -1.43 9.55 -6.30
N THR A 219 -2.22 8.62 -6.85
CA THR A 219 -1.72 7.44 -7.57
C THR A 219 -1.11 7.84 -8.92
N ALA A 220 -1.72 8.74 -9.68
CA ALA A 220 -1.19 9.19 -10.97
C ALA A 220 0.07 10.06 -10.83
N ALA A 221 0.01 11.07 -9.95
CA ALA A 221 1.03 12.12 -9.85
C ALA A 221 1.29 12.59 -8.41
N GLY A 222 1.10 11.78 -7.37
CA GLY A 222 1.54 12.14 -6.02
C GLY A 222 3.04 12.44 -5.95
N SER A 223 3.40 13.58 -5.36
CA SER A 223 4.76 13.87 -4.89
C SER A 223 5.23 12.79 -3.92
N VAL A 224 6.54 12.68 -3.70
CA VAL A 224 7.12 11.66 -2.82
C VAL A 224 6.82 11.98 -1.36
N VAL A 225 6.17 11.05 -0.65
CA VAL A 225 5.80 11.22 0.77
C VAL A 225 6.33 10.05 1.59
N GLU A 226 7.35 10.32 2.39
CA GLU A 226 7.96 9.32 3.27
C GLU A 226 7.13 9.04 4.54
N ALA A 227 7.38 7.86 5.10
CA ALA A 227 6.81 7.37 6.37
C ALA A 227 5.27 7.45 6.45
N VAL A 228 4.58 7.08 5.38
CA VAL A 228 3.11 6.94 5.36
C VAL A 228 2.69 5.50 5.59
N SER A 229 1.53 5.31 6.20
CA SER A 229 0.88 4.02 6.43
C SER A 229 -0.63 4.23 6.59
N PHE A 230 -1.43 3.20 6.35
CA PHE A 230 -2.82 3.13 6.81
C PHE A 230 -2.82 2.41 8.17
N HIS A 231 -2.72 3.16 9.27
CA HIS A 231 -2.65 2.62 10.63
C HIS A 231 -1.59 1.51 10.81
N GLY A 232 -0.36 1.74 10.34
CA GLY A 232 0.73 0.76 10.38
C GLY A 232 0.67 -0.30 9.27
N LEU A 233 -0.52 -0.66 8.78
CA LEU A 233 -0.64 -1.35 7.50
C LEU A 233 -0.07 -0.45 6.41
N ALA A 234 0.49 -1.06 5.38
CA ALA A 234 1.00 -0.33 4.22
C ALA A 234 2.17 0.68 4.47
N ALA A 235 2.97 0.55 5.55
CA ALA A 235 4.06 1.47 5.92
C ALA A 235 5.29 1.63 4.96
N GLY A 236 5.56 2.86 4.48
CA GLY A 236 6.82 3.29 3.82
C GLY A 236 6.70 4.62 3.04
N THR A 237 7.37 4.78 1.89
CA THR A 237 7.31 5.98 1.01
C THR A 237 6.28 5.84 -0.13
N ALA A 238 5.22 6.65 -0.12
CA ALA A 238 4.26 6.74 -1.22
C ALA A 238 4.72 7.71 -2.31
N ARG A 239 4.35 7.43 -3.57
CA ARG A 239 4.51 8.34 -4.72
C ARG A 239 3.53 7.96 -5.84
N GLY A 240 3.23 8.89 -6.74
CA GLY A 240 2.44 8.63 -7.95
C GLY A 240 3.30 8.21 -9.14
N GLY A 241 2.69 7.71 -10.21
CA GLY A 241 3.38 7.21 -11.43
C GLY A 241 4.37 8.21 -12.04
N ALA A 242 3.97 9.47 -12.09
CA ALA A 242 4.80 10.61 -12.51
C ALA A 242 4.91 11.65 -11.36
N PRO A 243 5.84 11.48 -10.40
CA PRO A 243 5.91 12.32 -9.20
C PRO A 243 6.08 13.82 -9.46
N ARG A 244 6.64 14.23 -10.61
CA ARG A 244 6.89 15.62 -11.00
C ARG A 244 5.89 16.20 -12.00
N ALA A 245 4.86 15.42 -12.39
CA ALA A 245 3.76 15.93 -13.20
C ALA A 245 2.89 16.92 -12.41
N ARG A 246 2.36 17.92 -13.10
CA ARG A 246 1.37 18.87 -12.59
C ARG A 246 -0.01 18.20 -12.62
N ILE A 247 -0.89 18.60 -11.70
CA ILE A 247 -2.27 18.10 -11.60
C ILE A 247 -3.23 19.23 -11.94
N ALA A 248 -4.21 18.94 -12.79
CA ALA A 248 -5.38 19.77 -13.05
C ALA A 248 -6.64 19.00 -12.64
N VAL A 249 -7.50 19.62 -11.82
CA VAL A 249 -8.63 18.93 -11.18
C VAL A 249 -9.95 19.38 -11.79
N TYR A 250 -10.79 18.42 -12.15
CA TYR A 250 -12.08 18.65 -12.76
C TYR A 250 -13.13 17.83 -11.99
N LYS A 251 -13.67 18.41 -10.90
CA LYS A 251 -14.67 17.74 -10.06
C LYS A 251 -15.99 17.62 -10.83
N SER A 252 -16.33 16.39 -11.22
CA SER A 252 -17.52 16.07 -12.00
C SER A 252 -18.42 15.04 -11.30
N VAL A 253 -17.98 14.55 -10.14
CA VAL A 253 -18.65 13.55 -9.31
C VAL A 253 -18.74 14.09 -7.89
N TRP A 254 -19.84 13.78 -7.21
CA TRP A 254 -20.30 14.44 -5.99
C TRP A 254 -20.77 13.42 -4.95
N GLY A 255 -20.90 13.89 -3.71
CA GLY A 255 -21.47 13.12 -2.61
C GLY A 255 -20.49 12.17 -1.92
N ARG A 256 -20.84 11.72 -0.71
CA ARG A 256 -19.99 10.88 0.15
C ARG A 256 -20.15 9.36 -0.08
N ALA A 257 -21.13 8.96 -0.89
CA ALA A 257 -21.42 7.54 -1.13
C ALA A 257 -20.34 6.87 -2.00
N ARG A 258 -20.19 5.54 -1.85
CA ARG A 258 -19.07 4.74 -2.42
C ARG A 258 -18.89 4.81 -3.94
N ALA A 259 -19.91 5.19 -4.69
CA ALA A 259 -19.84 5.33 -6.16
C ALA A 259 -19.70 6.79 -6.62
N GLY A 260 -20.05 7.74 -5.76
CA GLY A 260 -20.34 9.13 -6.14
C GLY A 260 -21.54 9.28 -7.10
N ALA A 261 -22.02 10.51 -7.25
CA ALA A 261 -23.06 10.89 -8.20
C ALA A 261 -22.54 11.88 -9.22
N GLY A 262 -22.81 11.64 -10.50
CA GLY A 262 -22.37 12.50 -11.60
C GLY A 262 -23.09 12.12 -12.88
N ASN A 263 -23.03 12.98 -13.90
CA ASN A 263 -23.74 12.78 -15.17
C ASN A 263 -22.82 13.04 -16.37
N SER A 264 -23.21 12.56 -17.55
CA SER A 264 -22.37 12.69 -18.75
C SER A 264 -22.17 14.15 -19.19
N ALA A 265 -23.08 15.07 -18.85
CA ALA A 265 -22.94 16.48 -19.19
C ALA A 265 -21.85 17.18 -18.37
N THR A 266 -21.77 16.91 -17.06
CA THR A 266 -20.68 17.42 -16.21
C THR A 266 -19.32 16.82 -16.61
N VAL A 267 -19.29 15.53 -16.96
CA VAL A 267 -18.05 14.88 -17.43
C VAL A 267 -17.61 15.42 -18.80
N LEU A 268 -18.55 15.70 -19.71
CA LEU A 268 -18.24 16.30 -21.00
C LEU A 268 -17.71 17.73 -20.85
N ALA A 269 -18.34 18.56 -20.01
CA ALA A 269 -17.85 19.90 -19.70
C ALA A 269 -16.44 19.88 -19.09
N ALA A 270 -16.17 18.93 -18.18
CA ALA A 270 -14.85 18.68 -17.63
C ALA A 270 -13.80 18.34 -18.71
N ILE A 271 -14.16 17.51 -19.69
CA ILE A 271 -13.26 17.15 -20.81
C ILE A 271 -13.02 18.35 -21.73
N ASP A 272 -14.04 19.14 -22.07
CA ASP A 272 -13.93 20.30 -22.95
C ASP A 272 -13.03 21.40 -22.35
N ASP A 273 -13.26 21.77 -21.09
CA ASP A 273 -12.39 22.70 -20.36
C ASP A 273 -10.97 22.15 -20.23
N ALA A 274 -10.77 20.84 -20.04
CA ALA A 274 -9.43 20.24 -19.98
C ALA A 274 -8.69 20.30 -21.33
N ILE A 275 -9.39 20.10 -22.45
CA ILE A 275 -8.85 20.29 -23.80
C ILE A 275 -8.43 21.76 -24.01
N HIS A 276 -9.27 22.70 -23.60
CA HIS A 276 -8.99 24.13 -23.71
C HIS A 276 -7.78 24.55 -22.86
N ASP A 277 -7.76 24.11 -21.59
CA ASP A 277 -6.77 24.45 -20.57
C ASP A 277 -5.37 23.91 -20.91
N GLY A 278 -5.31 22.83 -21.69
CA GLY A 278 -4.09 22.29 -22.29
C GLY A 278 -3.44 21.17 -21.47
N VAL A 279 -4.24 20.25 -20.92
CA VAL A 279 -3.72 19.01 -20.31
C VAL A 279 -3.09 18.09 -21.37
N ASP A 280 -2.12 17.26 -20.98
CA ASP A 280 -1.49 16.27 -21.90
C ASP A 280 -2.12 14.88 -21.78
N VAL A 281 -2.61 14.56 -20.58
CA VAL A 281 -3.19 13.27 -20.23
C VAL A 281 -4.47 13.50 -19.43
N LEU A 282 -5.52 12.79 -19.77
CA LEU A 282 -6.78 12.73 -19.02
C LEU A 282 -6.92 11.37 -18.34
N SER A 283 -7.14 11.38 -17.03
CA SER A 283 -7.42 10.19 -16.22
C SER A 283 -8.85 10.27 -15.68
N LEU A 284 -9.69 9.34 -16.11
CA LEU A 284 -11.10 9.23 -15.72
C LEU A 284 -11.37 7.87 -15.09
N SER A 285 -11.35 7.82 -13.76
CA SER A 285 -11.63 6.59 -12.99
C SER A 285 -13.14 6.33 -12.85
N LEU A 286 -13.88 6.54 -13.93
CA LEU A 286 -15.35 6.60 -13.97
C LEU A 286 -15.95 5.54 -14.90
N GLY A 287 -17.06 4.92 -14.48
CA GLY A 287 -17.83 4.00 -15.31
C GLY A 287 -18.89 4.72 -16.14
N THR A 288 -18.49 5.38 -17.23
CA THR A 288 -19.43 6.16 -18.05
C THR A 288 -20.01 5.35 -19.22
N LEU A 289 -21.31 5.51 -19.47
CA LEU A 289 -21.93 5.04 -20.71
C LEU A 289 -21.73 6.12 -21.78
N GLU A 290 -20.85 5.82 -22.75
CA GLU A 290 -20.63 6.58 -23.99
C GLU A 290 -20.29 8.08 -23.87
N ASN A 291 -19.14 8.42 -23.27
CA ASN A 291 -18.48 9.73 -23.48
C ASN A 291 -17.54 9.75 -24.71
N SER A 292 -17.87 8.92 -25.71
CA SER A 292 -17.05 8.59 -26.87
C SER A 292 -16.51 9.83 -27.61
N PHE A 293 -17.38 10.80 -27.94
CA PHE A 293 -16.99 11.97 -28.75
C PHE A 293 -16.13 13.00 -28.01
N GLY A 294 -16.35 13.23 -26.71
CA GLY A 294 -15.50 14.10 -25.89
C GLY A 294 -14.07 13.55 -25.83
N ALA A 295 -13.93 12.25 -25.56
CA ALA A 295 -12.65 11.56 -25.59
C ALA A 295 -12.01 11.54 -26.99
N LEU A 296 -12.82 11.43 -28.06
CA LEU A 296 -12.32 11.49 -29.45
C LEU A 296 -11.69 12.85 -29.75
N HIS A 297 -12.35 13.95 -29.36
CA HIS A 297 -11.81 15.29 -29.57
C HIS A 297 -10.55 15.56 -28.73
N ALA A 298 -10.46 15.04 -27.50
CA ALA A 298 -9.22 15.08 -26.73
C ALA A 298 -8.07 14.37 -27.47
N VAL A 299 -8.29 13.14 -27.95
CA VAL A 299 -7.28 12.37 -28.70
C VAL A 299 -6.91 13.04 -30.02
N GLN A 300 -7.86 13.63 -30.75
CA GLN A 300 -7.60 14.44 -31.95
C GLN A 300 -6.74 15.68 -31.67
N LYS A 301 -6.71 16.19 -30.43
CA LYS A 301 -5.85 17.28 -29.98
C LYS A 301 -4.51 16.79 -29.40
N GLY A 302 -4.23 15.48 -29.46
CA GLY A 302 -3.01 14.86 -28.96
C GLY A 302 -3.04 14.50 -27.46
N ILE A 303 -4.19 14.61 -26.80
CA ILE A 303 -4.35 14.32 -25.37
C ILE A 303 -4.61 12.83 -25.19
N THR A 304 -3.79 12.15 -24.39
CA THR A 304 -3.99 10.73 -24.11
C THR A 304 -5.10 10.55 -23.07
N VAL A 305 -6.13 9.75 -23.37
CA VAL A 305 -7.27 9.54 -22.47
C VAL A 305 -7.27 8.12 -21.90
N LEU A 306 -7.31 8.01 -20.57
CA LEU A 306 -7.38 6.76 -19.82
C LEU A 306 -8.72 6.64 -19.09
N TYR A 307 -9.35 5.48 -19.21
CA TYR A 307 -10.58 5.13 -18.50
C TYR A 307 -10.44 3.81 -17.73
N ALA A 308 -11.11 3.70 -16.59
CA ALA A 308 -11.27 2.40 -15.93
C ALA A 308 -12.21 1.47 -16.73
N ALA A 309 -11.94 0.17 -16.75
CA ALA A 309 -12.81 -0.85 -17.37
C ALA A 309 -14.14 -1.10 -16.61
N ALA A 310 -14.33 -0.46 -15.45
CA ALA A 310 -15.37 -0.67 -14.45
C ALA A 310 -15.29 -2.03 -13.70
N ASN A 311 -16.06 -2.14 -12.61
CA ASN A 311 -15.92 -3.19 -11.58
C ASN A 311 -17.05 -4.23 -11.62
N PHE A 312 -17.63 -4.49 -12.80
CA PHE A 312 -18.81 -5.37 -12.94
C PHE A 312 -18.49 -6.86 -13.14
N GLY A 313 -17.21 -7.24 -13.26
CA GLY A 313 -16.79 -8.64 -13.48
C GLY A 313 -17.20 -9.63 -12.36
N PRO A 314 -17.03 -10.94 -12.57
CA PRO A 314 -16.16 -11.56 -13.59
C PRO A 314 -16.87 -12.06 -14.86
N ALA A 315 -18.18 -11.85 -15.01
CA ALA A 315 -18.90 -12.36 -16.19
C ALA A 315 -18.44 -11.66 -17.50
N PRO A 316 -18.51 -12.34 -18.65
CA PRO A 316 -18.08 -11.77 -19.93
C PRO A 316 -18.97 -10.59 -20.36
N GLN A 317 -18.43 -9.73 -21.24
CA GLN A 317 -19.13 -8.57 -21.83
C GLN A 317 -19.52 -7.46 -20.83
N LEU A 318 -18.88 -7.39 -19.65
CA LEU A 318 -19.18 -6.38 -18.62
C LEU A 318 -18.21 -5.18 -18.56
N VAL A 319 -17.27 -5.09 -19.50
CA VAL A 319 -16.33 -3.95 -19.63
C VAL A 319 -17.06 -2.69 -20.09
N ARG A 320 -16.69 -1.53 -19.51
CA ARG A 320 -17.16 -0.19 -19.93
C ARG A 320 -16.03 0.61 -20.59
N ASN A 321 -16.38 1.79 -21.13
CA ASN A 321 -15.44 2.72 -21.76
C ASN A 321 -14.62 2.09 -22.91
N THR A 322 -15.28 1.39 -23.84
CA THR A 322 -14.68 0.56 -24.90
C THR A 322 -14.34 1.32 -26.20
N ALA A 323 -14.19 2.64 -26.16
CA ALA A 323 -13.94 3.43 -27.37
C ALA A 323 -12.51 3.15 -27.91
N PRO A 324 -12.31 2.92 -29.22
CA PRO A 324 -11.04 2.41 -29.74
C PRO A 324 -9.88 3.44 -29.70
N TRP A 325 -10.17 4.70 -29.39
CA TRP A 325 -9.16 5.77 -29.22
C TRP A 325 -8.73 6.00 -27.77
N VAL A 326 -9.34 5.34 -26.77
CA VAL A 326 -8.97 5.48 -25.35
C VAL A 326 -8.20 4.27 -24.83
N ILE A 327 -7.45 4.47 -23.75
CA ILE A 327 -6.81 3.37 -23.02
C ILE A 327 -7.76 2.89 -21.92
N THR A 328 -8.43 1.77 -22.15
CA THR A 328 -9.31 1.13 -21.16
C THR A 328 -8.50 0.21 -20.24
N VAL A 329 -8.43 0.54 -18.94
CA VAL A 329 -7.54 -0.11 -17.97
C VAL A 329 -8.31 -1.08 -17.08
N ALA A 330 -7.90 -2.36 -17.10
CA ALA A 330 -8.38 -3.39 -16.18
C ALA A 330 -7.55 -3.41 -14.87
N ALA A 331 -8.13 -3.97 -13.80
CA ALA A 331 -7.46 -4.12 -12.51
C ALA A 331 -6.87 -5.52 -12.32
N SER A 332 -5.65 -5.60 -11.77
CA SER A 332 -4.98 -6.84 -11.39
C SER A 332 -4.47 -6.80 -9.95
N LYS A 333 -4.12 -7.96 -9.40
CA LYS A 333 -3.45 -8.06 -8.10
C LYS A 333 -1.95 -7.82 -8.27
N ILE A 334 -1.30 -7.41 -7.19
CA ILE A 334 0.17 -7.35 -7.07
C ILE A 334 0.67 -8.40 -6.07
N ASP A 335 1.99 -8.48 -5.89
CA ASP A 335 2.68 -9.46 -5.02
C ASP A 335 2.44 -9.31 -3.50
N ARG A 336 1.67 -8.30 -3.07
CA ARG A 336 1.47 -7.98 -1.65
C ARG A 336 0.03 -8.19 -1.18
N SER A 337 -0.12 -9.07 -0.18
CA SER A 337 -1.35 -9.27 0.60
C SER A 337 -1.29 -8.61 1.98
N PHE A 338 -2.45 -8.51 2.64
CA PHE A 338 -2.54 -8.16 4.07
C PHE A 338 -3.06 -9.38 4.85
N PRO A 339 -2.16 -10.24 5.37
CA PRO A 339 -2.57 -11.41 6.14
C PRO A 339 -3.07 -10.99 7.53
N THR A 340 -4.11 -11.66 8.02
CA THR A 340 -4.66 -11.44 9.36
C THR A 340 -4.81 -12.79 10.06
N VAL A 341 -4.13 -12.94 11.21
CA VAL A 341 -4.17 -14.18 12.00
C VAL A 341 -5.40 -14.17 12.90
N ILE A 342 -6.33 -15.09 12.63
CA ILE A 342 -7.52 -15.34 13.43
C ILE A 342 -7.20 -16.49 14.39
N THR A 343 -7.16 -16.22 15.69
CA THR A 343 -6.98 -17.26 16.72
C THR A 343 -8.33 -17.68 17.27
N LEU A 344 -8.65 -18.97 17.18
CA LEU A 344 -9.89 -19.55 17.71
C LEU A 344 -9.75 -19.85 19.22
N GLY A 345 -10.88 -20.09 19.89
CA GLY A 345 -10.91 -20.38 21.34
C GLY A 345 -10.16 -21.66 21.75
N ASP A 346 -9.92 -22.57 20.81
CA ASP A 346 -9.09 -23.78 20.96
C ASP A 346 -7.61 -23.56 20.61
N LYS A 347 -7.20 -22.28 20.44
CA LYS A 347 -5.86 -21.82 20.05
C LYS A 347 -5.45 -22.14 18.61
N ARG A 348 -6.28 -22.77 17.78
CA ARG A 348 -5.99 -22.93 16.34
C ARG A 348 -5.94 -21.56 15.67
N GLN A 349 -4.98 -21.38 14.76
CA GLN A 349 -4.83 -20.15 13.99
C GLN A 349 -5.20 -20.38 12.52
N ILE A 350 -5.96 -19.43 11.96
CA ILE A 350 -6.33 -19.36 10.55
C ILE A 350 -5.80 -18.04 9.99
N VAL A 351 -5.09 -18.07 8.86
CA VAL A 351 -4.64 -16.85 8.18
C VAL A 351 -5.68 -16.42 7.15
N GLY A 352 -6.47 -15.40 7.50
CA GLY A 352 -7.35 -14.69 6.58
C GLY A 352 -6.65 -13.53 5.87
N GLN A 353 -7.42 -12.72 5.15
CA GLN A 353 -6.98 -11.42 4.66
C GLN A 353 -7.93 -10.34 5.19
N SER A 354 -7.38 -9.28 5.79
CA SER A 354 -8.14 -8.12 6.23
C SER A 354 -7.24 -6.87 6.24
N MET A 355 -7.88 -5.71 6.22
CA MET A 355 -7.22 -4.41 6.46
C MET A 355 -7.56 -3.87 7.86
N TYR A 356 -7.96 -4.76 8.78
CA TYR A 356 -8.18 -4.45 10.18
C TYR A 356 -6.85 -4.11 10.88
N TYR A 357 -6.83 -2.99 11.62
CA TYR A 357 -5.62 -2.39 12.18
C TYR A 357 -5.69 -2.13 13.69
N GLU A 358 -6.83 -2.39 14.34
CA GLU A 358 -6.94 -2.22 15.79
C GLU A 358 -6.29 -3.40 16.53
N GLY A 359 -5.18 -3.11 17.20
CA GLY A 359 -4.58 -4.01 18.18
C GLY A 359 -5.36 -3.95 19.49
N ASN A 360 -5.59 -5.11 20.09
CA ASN A 360 -6.27 -5.27 21.38
C ASN A 360 -5.68 -4.33 22.45
N ASN A 361 -6.53 -3.51 23.09
CA ASN A 361 -6.31 -3.15 24.48
C ASN A 361 -7.63 -3.06 25.24
N SER A 362 -7.76 -4.00 26.16
CA SER A 362 -8.82 -4.17 27.16
C SER A 362 -9.28 -2.88 27.85
N SER A 363 -10.59 -2.74 28.01
CA SER A 363 -11.28 -2.09 29.16
C SER A 363 -10.53 -0.95 29.85
N GLY A 364 -10.66 0.28 29.34
CA GLY A 364 -10.09 1.46 30.01
C GLY A 364 -9.86 2.71 29.15
N SER A 365 -10.29 2.74 27.88
CA SER A 365 -10.13 3.94 27.05
C SER A 365 -11.12 5.05 27.43
N SER A 366 -10.59 6.21 27.81
CA SER A 366 -11.35 7.48 27.91
C SER A 366 -11.25 8.33 26.63
N PHE A 367 -10.75 7.76 25.53
CA PHE A 367 -10.61 8.45 24.25
C PHE A 367 -11.84 8.21 23.36
N ARG A 368 -12.41 9.29 22.82
CA ARG A 368 -13.51 9.26 21.85
C ARG A 368 -13.02 8.84 20.47
N LEU A 369 -13.89 8.17 19.71
CA LEU A 369 -13.67 7.76 18.32
C LEU A 369 -13.32 8.97 17.43
N LEU A 370 -12.40 8.75 16.48
CA LEU A 370 -12.35 9.55 15.26
C LEU A 370 -13.43 9.04 14.32
N VAL A 371 -14.33 9.95 13.94
CA VAL A 371 -15.58 9.67 13.21
C VAL A 371 -15.31 9.02 11.85
N ASP A 372 -15.94 7.87 11.61
CA ASP A 372 -16.16 7.35 10.26
C ASP A 372 -17.10 8.30 9.51
N GLY A 373 -16.75 8.69 8.28
CA GLY A 373 -17.48 9.69 7.50
C GLY A 373 -18.92 9.32 7.14
N GLY A 374 -19.36 8.09 7.49
CA GLY A 374 -20.72 7.58 7.31
C GLY A 374 -21.65 7.63 8.53
N LEU A 375 -21.17 7.92 9.76
CA LEU A 375 -22.02 7.91 10.97
C LEU A 375 -21.81 9.12 11.88
N TYR A 376 -22.75 10.06 11.80
CA TYR A 376 -22.97 11.09 12.82
C TYR A 376 -23.87 10.53 13.93
N ASP A 377 -23.29 10.06 15.02
CA ASP A 377 -23.99 10.08 16.30
C ASP A 377 -23.85 11.48 16.92
N ARG A 378 -24.99 12.07 17.27
CA ARG A 378 -25.05 13.30 18.07
C ARG A 378 -24.65 12.96 19.50
N GLU A 379 -23.90 13.85 20.14
CA GLU A 379 -23.82 13.92 21.60
C GLU A 379 -23.82 15.38 22.07
N PRO A 380 -24.25 15.66 23.32
CA PRO A 380 -24.80 14.71 24.30
C PRO A 380 -26.33 14.51 24.18
#